data_AF-A0A194WAB1-F1
#
_entry.id   AF-A0A194WAB1-F1
#
_cell.length_a   1.000
_cell.length_b   1.000
_cell.length_c   1.000
_cell.angle_alpha   90.00
_cell.angle_beta   90.00
_cell.angle_gamma   90.00
#
_symmetry.space_group_name_H-M   'P 1'
#
loop_
_entity.id
_entity.type
_entity.pdbx_description
1 polymer ?
#
loop_
_entity_poly.entity_id
_entity_poly.type
_entity_poly.pdbx_seq_one_letter_code
_entity_poly.pdbx_strand_id
1 'polypeptide(L)'
;MSLLWMCMNLPRQGSEECAAEERLGASEQPGNNIQVYGAVYHSPNGRDYRWAFVCHEPANGQWRVHELCQAADGHLRSEQHATNLEQLDECRSLVPFGAIAESDRDRLFNIISQIRLDRCDPSSYGSHHYVADIWKEAYTNGLINYLDLVCGIIRIIDYGERWVGEKGDRKIRNRTTKYLYQDDDEIEDLDDDEDYDDGDDGDDDDDDDDDDDDDDDVVDVDDDEDDDDGEGDDDGEDMHVAGH
;
A
#
# COMPACT_ATOMS: atom_id res chain seq x y z
N MET A 1 1.49 11.27 -8.12
CA MET A 1 0.39 10.61 -8.87
C MET A 1 -0.50 9.91 -7.88
N SER A 2 -1.82 10.04 -7.96
CA SER A 2 -2.73 9.40 -6.97
C SER A 2 -2.82 7.89 -7.22
N LEU A 3 -2.77 7.08 -6.17
CA LEU A 3 -3.00 5.62 -6.24
C LEU A 3 -4.37 5.28 -6.86
N LEU A 4 -5.38 6.12 -6.65
CA LEU A 4 -6.69 6.01 -7.31
C LEU A 4 -6.57 6.11 -8.84
N TRP A 5 -5.72 7.00 -9.33
CA TRP A 5 -5.47 7.14 -10.77
C TRP A 5 -4.75 5.90 -11.34
N MET A 6 -3.87 5.27 -10.57
CA MET A 6 -3.22 4.02 -10.97
C MET A 6 -4.24 2.88 -11.12
N CYS A 7 -5.22 2.74 -10.21
CA CYS A 7 -6.28 1.74 -10.32
C CYS A 7 -7.12 1.93 -11.59
N MET A 8 -7.42 3.17 -11.95
CA MET A 8 -8.29 3.47 -13.10
C MET A 8 -7.59 3.40 -14.46
N ASN A 9 -6.26 3.41 -14.50
CA ASN A 9 -5.48 3.38 -15.75
C ASN A 9 -4.65 2.11 -15.94
N LEU A 10 -4.95 1.04 -15.20
CA LEU A 10 -4.36 -0.27 -15.49
C LEU A 10 -4.80 -0.71 -16.88
N PRO A 11 -3.88 -0.93 -17.83
CA PRO A 11 -4.25 -1.45 -19.13
C PRO A 11 -4.92 -2.80 -18.90
N ARG A 12 -6.22 -2.90 -19.23
CA ARG A 12 -6.88 -4.18 -19.46
C ARG A 12 -6.03 -4.85 -20.54
N GLN A 13 -5.17 -5.78 -20.14
CA GLN A 13 -4.42 -6.56 -21.11
C GLN A 13 -5.47 -7.18 -22.03
N GLY A 14 -5.41 -6.77 -23.30
CA GLY A 14 -6.30 -7.28 -24.32
C GLY A 14 -6.28 -8.79 -24.23
N SER A 15 -7.47 -9.36 -24.19
CA SER A 15 -7.75 -10.79 -24.31
C SER A 15 -7.11 -11.34 -25.59
N GLU A 16 -5.79 -11.50 -25.62
CA GLU A 16 -5.20 -12.61 -26.35
C GLU A 16 -5.60 -13.85 -25.56
N GLU A 17 -6.44 -14.66 -26.21
CA GLU A 17 -6.83 -16.03 -25.88
C GLU A 17 -5.61 -16.87 -25.41
N CYS A 18 -5.11 -16.59 -24.22
CA CYS A 18 -4.38 -17.57 -23.43
C CYS A 18 -5.46 -18.55 -23.02
N ALA A 19 -5.46 -19.71 -23.67
CA ALA A 19 -6.22 -20.87 -23.27
C ALA A 19 -6.09 -21.06 -21.75
N ALA A 20 -7.07 -20.52 -21.03
CA ALA A 20 -7.33 -20.82 -19.64
C ALA A 20 -7.93 -22.22 -19.65
N GLU A 21 -7.09 -23.23 -19.85
CA GLU A 21 -7.41 -24.57 -19.38
C GLU A 21 -7.74 -24.43 -17.89
N GLU A 22 -9.01 -24.66 -17.56
CA GLU A 22 -9.51 -24.85 -16.21
C GLU A 22 -8.62 -25.86 -15.47
N ARG A 23 -7.61 -25.36 -14.76
CA ARG A 23 -6.92 -26.12 -13.70
C ARG A 23 -7.77 -26.10 -12.44
N LEU A 24 -9.03 -26.50 -12.56
CA LEU A 24 -9.86 -26.89 -11.44
C LEU A 24 -9.48 -28.33 -11.08
N GLY A 25 -8.57 -28.51 -10.11
CA GLY A 25 -8.35 -29.84 -9.51
C GLY A 25 -6.90 -30.24 -9.23
N ALA A 26 -5.94 -29.32 -9.15
CA ALA A 26 -4.71 -29.64 -8.43
C ALA A 26 -5.03 -29.53 -6.94
N SER A 27 -5.10 -30.67 -6.24
CA SER A 27 -5.21 -30.70 -4.78
C SER A 27 -4.12 -29.77 -4.21
N GLU A 28 -4.53 -28.71 -3.52
CA GLU A 28 -3.65 -27.87 -2.73
C GLU A 28 -2.99 -28.75 -1.67
N GLN A 29 -1.87 -29.38 -2.02
CA GLN A 29 -0.87 -29.65 -1.01
C GLN A 29 -0.61 -28.32 -0.32
N PRO A 30 -0.56 -28.26 1.03
CA PRO A 30 -0.26 -27.03 1.75
C PRO A 30 1.07 -26.50 1.22
N GLY A 31 0.95 -25.60 0.24
CA GLY A 31 1.99 -25.34 -0.71
C GLY A 31 3.10 -24.60 0.00
N ASN A 32 4.33 -24.86 -0.41
CA ASN A 32 5.45 -23.99 -0.08
C ASN A 32 5.24 -22.63 -0.78
N ASN A 33 4.20 -21.90 -0.43
CA ASN A 33 3.93 -20.59 -0.97
C ASN A 33 4.57 -19.57 -0.04
N ILE A 34 5.15 -18.55 -0.65
CA ILE A 34 5.68 -17.38 0.03
C ILE A 34 4.49 -16.50 0.36
N GLN A 35 4.29 -16.22 1.64
CA GLN A 35 3.26 -15.30 2.09
C GLN A 35 3.77 -13.87 1.93
N VAL A 36 2.95 -13.01 1.37
CA VAL A 36 3.31 -11.62 1.07
C VAL A 36 2.47 -10.65 1.89
N TYR A 37 3.13 -9.68 2.49
CA TYR A 37 2.52 -8.64 3.33
C TYR A 37 3.06 -7.26 2.97
N GLY A 38 2.27 -6.23 3.28
CA GLY A 38 2.77 -4.87 3.54
C GLY A 38 2.97 -4.68 5.04
N ALA A 39 4.20 -4.44 5.47
CA ALA A 39 4.48 -4.05 6.85
C ALA A 39 4.38 -2.53 6.99
N VAL A 40 3.73 -2.09 8.07
CA VAL A 40 3.56 -0.67 8.40
C VAL A 40 4.26 -0.37 9.71
N TYR A 41 5.16 0.61 9.68
CA TYR A 41 5.93 1.07 10.84
C TYR A 41 5.56 2.51 11.19
N HIS A 42 5.79 2.86 12.46
CA HIS A 42 5.83 4.25 12.87
C HIS A 42 7.00 4.97 12.18
N SER A 43 6.76 6.17 11.64
CA SER A 43 7.87 7.04 11.27
C SER A 43 8.56 7.55 12.55
N PRO A 44 9.89 7.57 12.62
CA PRO A 44 10.61 8.18 13.73
C PRO A 44 10.24 9.66 13.94
N ASN A 45 9.76 10.33 12.89
CA ASN A 45 9.36 11.73 12.92
C ASN A 45 7.87 11.93 13.25
N GLY A 46 7.12 10.84 13.48
CA GLY A 46 5.73 10.86 13.97
C GLY A 46 4.64 11.38 13.02
N ARG A 47 5.01 11.96 11.87
CA ARG A 47 4.05 12.57 10.94
C ARG A 47 3.47 11.61 9.91
N ASP A 48 4.21 10.56 9.57
CA ASP A 48 3.83 9.61 8.52
C ASP A 48 4.04 8.15 8.95
N TYR A 49 3.56 7.22 8.13
CA TYR A 49 3.90 5.79 8.25
C TYR A 49 4.91 5.39 7.21
N ARG A 50 5.83 4.51 7.59
CA ARG A 50 6.72 3.84 6.65
C ARG A 50 6.13 2.49 6.27
N TRP A 51 6.13 2.19 4.99
CA TRP A 51 5.72 0.90 4.44
C TRP A 51 6.92 0.10 3.97
N ALA A 52 6.84 -1.22 4.11
CA ALA A 52 7.77 -2.16 3.50
C ALA A 52 7.02 -3.33 2.87
N PHE A 53 7.61 -3.87 1.81
CA PHE A 53 7.13 -5.08 1.17
C PHE A 53 7.80 -6.30 1.81
N VAL A 54 7.01 -7.26 2.27
CA VAL A 54 7.51 -8.36 3.10
C VAL A 54 7.14 -9.70 2.50
N CYS A 55 8.14 -10.58 2.43
CA CYS A 55 7.98 -11.97 2.07
C CYS A 55 8.32 -12.85 3.26
N HIS A 56 7.39 -13.71 3.67
CA HIS A 56 7.61 -14.73 4.69
C HIS A 56 7.59 -16.10 4.03
N GLU A 57 8.65 -16.87 4.24
CA GLU A 57 8.84 -18.24 3.76
C GLU A 57 8.46 -19.21 4.92
N PRO A 58 7.24 -19.78 4.97
CA PRO A 58 6.79 -20.54 6.15
C PRO A 58 7.59 -21.82 6.38
N ALA A 59 8.14 -22.40 5.31
CA ALA A 59 8.90 -23.64 5.36
C ALA A 59 10.19 -23.54 6.21
N ASN A 60 10.81 -22.36 6.25
CA ASN A 60 12.05 -22.11 6.99
C ASN A 60 11.91 -20.98 8.03
N GLY A 61 10.74 -20.32 8.11
CA GLY A 61 10.48 -19.18 8.99
C GLY A 61 11.28 -17.93 8.62
N GLN A 62 11.80 -17.85 7.40
CA GLN A 62 12.62 -16.73 6.95
C GLN A 62 11.73 -15.56 6.51
N TRP A 63 12.11 -14.38 6.95
CA TRP A 63 11.50 -13.12 6.54
C TRP A 63 12.47 -12.36 5.63
N ARG A 64 11.95 -11.74 4.59
CA ARG A 64 12.66 -10.77 3.76
C ARG A 64 11.83 -9.51 3.65
N VAL A 65 12.44 -8.40 3.99
CA VAL A 65 11.81 -7.09 4.07
C VAL A 65 12.48 -6.20 3.04
N HIS A 66 11.69 -5.59 2.16
CA HIS A 66 12.13 -4.64 1.15
C HIS A 66 11.58 -3.26 1.49
N GLU A 67 12.48 -2.34 1.80
CA GLU A 67 12.16 -0.99 2.23
C GLU A 67 12.64 0.05 1.22
N LEU A 68 11.91 1.16 1.17
CA LEU A 68 12.37 2.36 0.49
C LEU A 68 13.13 3.21 1.50
N CYS A 69 14.41 3.48 1.21
CA CYS A 69 15.28 4.32 2.03
C CYS A 69 15.76 5.52 1.22
N GLN A 70 15.91 6.67 1.88
CA GLN A 70 16.55 7.84 1.29
C GLN A 70 18.02 7.87 1.73
N ALA A 71 18.94 7.88 0.77
CA ALA A 71 20.36 8.01 1.05
C ALA A 71 20.71 9.47 1.43
N ALA A 72 21.92 9.67 1.96
CA ALA A 72 22.40 10.98 2.39
C ALA A 72 22.49 12.01 1.24
N ASP A 73 22.58 11.55 -0.01
CA ASP A 73 22.55 12.38 -1.22
C ASP A 73 21.12 12.71 -1.69
N GLY A 74 20.10 12.35 -0.90
CA GLY A 74 18.69 12.55 -1.20
C GLY A 74 18.08 11.53 -2.16
N HIS A 75 18.87 10.62 -2.75
CA HIS A 75 18.35 9.62 -3.68
C HIS A 75 17.63 8.51 -2.96
N LEU A 76 16.56 8.02 -3.57
CA LEU A 76 15.82 6.87 -3.10
C LEU A 76 16.50 5.57 -3.53
N ARG A 77 16.58 4.60 -2.62
CA ARG A 77 17.09 3.26 -2.88
C ARG A 77 16.21 2.19 -2.23
N SER A 78 16.22 1.01 -2.82
CA SER A 78 15.66 -0.19 -2.20
C SER A 78 16.71 -0.80 -1.27
N GLU A 79 16.32 -1.08 -0.04
CA GLU A 79 17.12 -1.88 0.89
C GLU A 79 16.40 -3.18 1.22
N GLN A 80 17.19 -4.25 1.37
CA GLN A 80 16.68 -5.57 1.75
C GLN A 80 17.30 -6.01 3.08
N HIS A 81 16.45 -6.44 4.00
CA HIS A 81 16.85 -6.96 5.31
C HIS A 81 16.16 -8.30 5.60
N ALA A 82 16.75 -9.10 6.48
CA ALA A 82 16.20 -10.38 6.91
C ALA A 82 15.92 -10.35 8.43
N THR A 83 14.75 -9.84 8.80
CA THR A 83 14.36 -9.63 10.20
C THR A 83 12.95 -10.16 10.43
N ASN A 84 12.75 -10.88 11.55
CA ASN A 84 11.41 -11.32 11.95
C ASN A 84 10.61 -10.12 12.47
N LEU A 85 9.58 -9.72 11.72
CA LEU A 85 8.77 -8.55 12.03
C LEU A 85 7.77 -8.76 13.16
N GLU A 86 7.43 -10.02 13.49
CA GLU A 86 6.51 -10.32 14.61
C GLU A 86 7.10 -9.95 15.97
N GLN A 87 8.43 -9.77 16.03
CA GLN A 87 9.18 -9.48 17.25
C GLN A 87 9.62 -8.02 17.35
N LEU A 88 9.33 -7.20 16.33
CA LEU A 88 9.71 -5.79 16.33
C LEU A 88 8.56 -4.94 16.87
N ASP A 89 8.80 -4.29 18.01
CA ASP A 89 7.86 -3.31 18.60
C ASP A 89 7.56 -2.14 17.64
N GLU A 90 8.45 -1.87 16.68
CA GLU A 90 8.28 -0.84 15.66
C GLU A 90 7.26 -1.20 14.58
N CYS A 91 7.02 -2.50 14.37
CA CYS A 91 6.07 -2.99 13.37
C CYS A 91 4.65 -2.88 13.93
N ARG A 92 3.91 -1.89 13.45
CA ARG A 92 2.54 -1.64 13.90
C ARG A 92 1.55 -2.66 13.35
N SER A 93 1.70 -3.02 12.08
CA SER A 93 0.74 -3.88 11.40
C SER A 93 1.36 -4.61 10.22
N LEU A 94 0.96 -5.88 10.06
CA LEU A 94 1.21 -6.68 8.87
C LEU A 94 -0.10 -6.80 8.09
N VAL A 95 -0.13 -6.19 6.91
CA VAL A 95 -1.29 -6.18 6.02
C VAL A 95 -1.10 -7.31 5.00
N PRO A 96 -1.88 -8.40 5.05
CA PRO A 96 -1.71 -9.50 4.10
C PRO A 96 -2.05 -9.02 2.69
N PHE A 97 -1.25 -9.36 1.69
CA PHE A 97 -1.55 -9.10 0.28
C PHE A 97 -2.01 -10.36 -0.42
N GLY A 98 -1.26 -11.46 -0.28
CA GLY A 98 -1.57 -12.73 -0.90
C GLY A 98 -0.39 -13.70 -0.75
N ALA A 99 -0.30 -14.65 -1.68
CA ALA A 99 0.79 -15.62 -1.70
C ALA A 99 1.37 -15.76 -3.11
N ILE A 100 2.67 -16.05 -3.18
CA ILE A 100 3.40 -16.32 -4.44
C ILE A 100 3.97 -17.73 -4.35
N ALA A 101 3.98 -18.47 -5.45
CA ALA A 101 4.58 -19.80 -5.49
C ALA A 101 6.09 -19.72 -5.16
N GLU A 102 6.63 -20.64 -4.35
CA GLU A 102 8.08 -20.66 -4.03
C GLU A 102 8.95 -20.75 -5.29
N SER A 103 8.47 -21.40 -6.35
CA SER A 103 9.16 -21.45 -7.65
C SER A 103 9.39 -20.07 -8.27
N ASP A 104 8.57 -19.07 -7.94
CA ASP A 104 8.64 -17.71 -8.47
C ASP A 104 9.41 -16.75 -7.56
N ARG A 105 9.96 -17.24 -6.44
CA ARG A 105 10.69 -16.44 -5.45
C ARG A 105 11.79 -15.60 -6.07
N ASP A 106 12.72 -16.26 -6.76
CA ASP A 106 13.92 -15.59 -7.26
C ASP A 106 13.56 -14.62 -8.40
N ARG A 107 12.46 -14.91 -9.11
CA ARG A 107 11.89 -14.03 -10.12
C ARG A 107 11.29 -12.76 -9.50
N LEU A 108 10.55 -12.88 -8.40
CA LEU A 108 10.05 -11.74 -7.64
C LEU A 108 11.19 -10.83 -7.17
N PHE A 109 12.24 -11.38 -6.56
CA PHE A 109 13.35 -10.57 -6.07
C PHE A 109 14.14 -9.90 -7.19
N ASN A 110 14.30 -10.57 -8.32
CA ASN A 110 14.87 -9.95 -9.51
C ASN A 110 14.02 -8.77 -10.00
N ILE A 111 12.69 -8.90 -10.02
CA ILE A 111 11.78 -7.79 -10.38
C ILE A 111 11.95 -6.61 -9.42
N ILE A 112 11.94 -6.85 -8.10
CA ILE A 112 12.07 -5.78 -7.09
C ILE A 112 13.37 -4.99 -7.29
N SER A 113 14.48 -5.67 -7.57
CA SER A 113 15.78 -5.03 -7.81
C SER A 113 15.86 -4.19 -9.10
N GLN A 114 14.91 -4.36 -10.03
CA GLN A 114 14.87 -3.64 -11.30
C GLN A 114 13.96 -2.41 -11.28
N ILE A 115 13.22 -2.19 -10.19
CA ILE A 115 12.35 -1.02 -10.03
C ILE A 115 13.21 0.25 -10.02
N ARG A 116 12.90 1.16 -10.95
CA ARG A 116 13.65 2.40 -11.17
C ARG A 116 13.16 3.51 -10.25
N LEU A 117 13.95 3.81 -9.22
CA LEU A 117 13.65 4.85 -8.23
C LEU A 117 14.23 6.23 -8.60
N ASP A 118 15.16 6.29 -9.55
CA ASP A 118 15.86 7.51 -10.00
C ASP A 118 14.94 8.53 -10.69
N ARG A 119 13.75 8.10 -11.10
CA ARG A 119 12.76 8.94 -11.79
C ARG A 119 11.72 9.53 -10.86
N CYS A 120 11.73 9.13 -9.61
CA CYS A 120 10.73 9.52 -8.63
C CYS A 120 11.20 10.79 -7.92
N ASP A 121 10.31 11.76 -7.78
CA ASP A 121 10.56 12.93 -6.93
C ASP A 121 10.50 12.49 -5.45
N PRO A 122 11.61 12.57 -4.69
CA PRO A 122 11.65 12.12 -3.31
C PRO A 122 10.63 12.82 -2.41
N SER A 123 10.20 14.04 -2.76
CA SER A 123 9.23 14.81 -1.97
C SER A 123 7.80 14.27 -2.07
N SER A 124 7.48 13.54 -3.14
CA SER A 124 6.13 13.02 -3.39
C SER A 124 6.05 11.49 -3.44
N TYR A 125 7.19 10.82 -3.58
CA TYR A 125 7.26 9.37 -3.66
C TYR A 125 7.46 8.72 -2.29
N GLY A 126 6.35 8.47 -1.61
CA GLY A 126 6.33 7.75 -0.34
C GLY A 126 6.56 6.24 -0.45
N SER A 127 6.94 5.63 0.68
CA SER A 127 7.18 4.18 0.81
C SER A 127 5.99 3.29 0.41
N HIS A 128 4.74 3.76 0.57
CA HIS A 128 3.55 3.01 0.13
C HIS A 128 3.44 2.93 -1.40
N HIS A 129 3.89 3.95 -2.14
CA HIS A 129 3.96 3.89 -3.61
C HIS A 129 4.96 2.82 -4.05
N TYR A 130 6.10 2.74 -3.38
CA TYR A 130 7.10 1.70 -3.64
C TYR A 130 6.54 0.29 -3.46
N VAL A 131 5.82 0.05 -2.36
CA VAL A 131 5.13 -1.23 -2.11
C VAL A 131 4.08 -1.52 -3.19
N ALA A 132 3.30 -0.52 -3.61
CA ALA A 132 2.32 -0.66 -4.67
C ALA A 132 2.97 -0.97 -6.04
N ASP A 133 4.10 -0.33 -6.35
CA ASP A 133 4.85 -0.57 -7.58
C ASP A 133 5.41 -2.00 -7.63
N ILE A 134 5.96 -2.51 -6.51
CA ILE A 134 6.38 -3.92 -6.42
C ILE A 134 5.20 -4.85 -6.75
N TRP A 135 4.04 -4.60 -6.15
CA TRP A 135 2.87 -5.46 -6.33
C TRP A 135 2.33 -5.43 -7.76
N LYS A 136 2.35 -4.24 -8.39
CA LYS A 136 1.99 -4.05 -9.80
C LYS A 136 2.97 -4.74 -10.74
N GLU A 137 4.26 -4.67 -10.47
CA GLU A 137 5.28 -5.36 -11.27
C GLU A 137 5.16 -6.89 -11.14
N ALA A 138 4.82 -7.41 -9.95
CA ALA A 138 4.52 -8.82 -9.76
C ALA A 138 3.35 -9.29 -10.65
N TYR A 139 2.26 -8.51 -10.72
CA TYR A 139 1.13 -8.78 -11.62
C TYR A 139 1.53 -8.71 -13.10
N THR A 140 2.25 -7.66 -13.50
CA THR A 140 2.68 -7.45 -14.90
C THR A 140 3.56 -8.60 -15.39
N ASN A 141 4.28 -9.24 -14.48
CA ASN A 141 5.09 -10.42 -14.74
C ASN A 141 4.34 -11.76 -14.56
N GLY A 142 3.04 -11.73 -14.23
CA GLY A 142 2.23 -12.94 -14.06
C GLY A 142 2.58 -13.77 -12.83
N LEU A 143 3.14 -13.15 -11.77
CA LEU A 143 3.43 -13.83 -10.50
C LEU A 143 2.19 -13.93 -9.60
N ILE A 144 1.22 -13.04 -9.82
CA ILE A 144 -0.04 -12.96 -9.09
C ILE A 144 -1.17 -12.71 -10.10
N ASN A 145 -2.40 -13.05 -9.72
CA ASN A 145 -3.57 -12.77 -10.54
C ASN A 145 -4.07 -11.32 -10.34
N TYR A 146 -5.05 -10.91 -11.15
CA TYR A 146 -5.61 -9.56 -11.08
C TYR A 146 -6.34 -9.28 -9.76
N LEU A 147 -7.01 -10.28 -9.18
CA LEU A 147 -7.72 -10.13 -7.92
C LEU A 147 -6.74 -9.83 -6.77
N ASP A 148 -5.63 -10.56 -6.69
CA ASP A 148 -4.56 -10.33 -5.71
C ASP A 148 -3.98 -8.92 -5.84
N LEU A 149 -3.77 -8.43 -7.07
CA LEU A 149 -3.35 -7.05 -7.32
C LEU A 149 -4.34 -6.06 -6.73
N VAL A 150 -5.62 -6.16 -7.11
CA VAL A 150 -6.66 -5.21 -6.68
C VAL A 150 -6.83 -5.23 -5.17
N CYS A 151 -6.91 -6.42 -4.55
CA CYS A 151 -7.02 -6.56 -3.10
C CYS A 151 -5.81 -5.93 -2.38
N GLY A 152 -4.59 -6.14 -2.89
CA GLY A 152 -3.38 -5.52 -2.32
C GLY A 152 -3.43 -3.99 -2.40
N ILE A 153 -3.77 -3.43 -3.56
CA ILE A 153 -3.83 -1.97 -3.73
C ILE A 153 -4.93 -1.34 -2.88
N ILE A 154 -6.12 -1.94 -2.81
CA ILE A 154 -7.21 -1.47 -1.94
C ILE A 154 -6.74 -1.46 -0.48
N ARG A 155 -6.05 -2.50 -0.01
CA ARG A 155 -5.53 -2.56 1.36
C ARG A 155 -4.50 -1.46 1.64
N ILE A 156 -3.64 -1.13 0.68
CA ILE A 156 -2.68 -0.01 0.81
C ILE A 156 -3.43 1.32 0.96
N ILE A 157 -4.40 1.59 0.07
CA ILE A 157 -5.18 2.83 0.07
C ILE A 157 -6.02 2.94 1.35
N ASP A 158 -6.78 1.91 1.67
CA ASP A 158 -7.68 1.85 2.82
C ASP A 158 -6.92 1.99 4.14
N TYR A 159 -5.73 1.40 4.25
CA TYR A 159 -4.87 1.65 5.40
C TYR A 159 -4.36 3.10 5.41
N GLY A 160 -3.88 3.63 4.28
CA GLY A 160 -3.49 5.03 4.19
C GLY A 160 -4.58 5.99 4.68
N GLU A 161 -5.78 5.91 4.09
CA GLU A 161 -6.92 6.78 4.39
C GLU A 161 -7.46 6.63 5.82
N ARG A 162 -7.49 5.42 6.38
CA ARG A 162 -7.98 5.20 7.75
C ARG A 162 -7.06 5.79 8.81
N TRP A 163 -5.79 6.00 8.49
CA TRP A 163 -4.74 6.32 9.47
C TRP A 163 -4.18 7.73 9.37
N VAL A 164 -4.56 8.53 8.37
CA VAL A 164 -4.27 9.98 8.36
C VAL A 164 -5.11 10.67 9.45
N GLY A 165 -4.55 10.77 10.67
CA GLY A 165 -5.08 11.56 11.80
C GLY A 165 -5.28 10.79 13.11
N GLU A 166 -5.22 11.52 14.23
CA GLU A 166 -5.35 11.06 15.64
C GLU A 166 -6.65 10.28 15.94
N LYS A 167 -7.64 10.35 15.03
CA LYS A 167 -8.94 9.66 15.13
C LYS A 167 -8.96 8.27 14.46
N GLY A 168 -7.92 7.89 13.70
CA GLY A 168 -7.85 6.61 12.95
C GLY A 168 -7.74 5.37 13.84
N ASP A 169 -6.96 5.46 14.92
CA ASP A 169 -6.72 4.37 15.90
C ASP A 169 -8.00 3.74 16.46
N ARG A 170 -9.04 4.55 16.62
CA ARG A 170 -10.28 4.13 17.27
C ARG A 170 -11.24 3.38 16.33
N LYS A 171 -11.12 3.55 15.00
CA LYS A 171 -12.09 3.01 14.02
C LYS A 171 -11.76 1.59 13.55
N ILE A 172 -10.49 1.19 13.53
CA ILE A 172 -10.10 -0.10 12.94
C ILE A 172 -10.42 -1.30 13.84
N ARG A 173 -10.38 -1.11 15.16
CA ARG A 173 -10.73 -2.19 16.12
C ARG A 173 -12.14 -2.77 15.90
N ASN A 174 -13.02 -2.05 15.20
CA ASN A 174 -14.42 -2.43 15.01
C ASN A 174 -14.81 -2.90 13.59
N ARG A 175 -13.91 -2.87 12.57
CA ARG A 175 -14.33 -3.12 11.17
C ARG A 175 -13.47 -4.06 10.32
N THR A 176 -12.25 -4.41 10.73
CA THR A 176 -11.33 -5.21 9.89
C THR A 176 -11.80 -6.64 9.59
N THR A 177 -12.81 -7.17 10.29
CA THR A 177 -13.37 -8.50 10.03
C THR A 177 -14.61 -8.50 9.13
N LYS A 178 -15.21 -7.35 8.80
CA LYS A 178 -16.51 -7.34 8.09
C LYS A 178 -16.40 -7.46 6.57
N TYR A 179 -15.26 -7.10 5.97
CA TYR A 179 -15.11 -6.98 4.50
C TYR A 179 -14.17 -8.02 3.87
N LEU A 180 -13.65 -8.98 4.64
CA LEU A 180 -12.76 -10.03 4.12
C LEU A 180 -13.47 -11.39 3.93
N TYR A 181 -14.76 -11.50 4.30
CA TYR A 181 -15.58 -12.72 4.23
C TYR A 181 -17.06 -12.41 3.96
N GLN A 182 -17.37 -11.51 3.04
CA GLN A 182 -18.68 -11.55 2.37
C GLN A 182 -18.36 -12.13 0.99
N ASP A 183 -17.98 -13.41 0.94
CA ASP A 183 -18.89 -14.52 0.64
C ASP A 183 -19.65 -14.21 -0.65
N ASP A 184 -19.07 -14.69 -1.76
CA ASP A 184 -19.60 -14.80 -3.12
C ASP A 184 -20.85 -15.73 -3.22
N ASP A 185 -21.56 -15.96 -2.11
CA ASP A 185 -22.54 -17.04 -1.99
C ASP A 185 -24.02 -16.58 -1.86
N GLU A 186 -24.34 -15.29 -1.98
CA GLU A 186 -25.73 -14.81 -2.06
C GLU A 186 -25.92 -13.74 -3.15
N ILE A 187 -25.78 -14.12 -4.42
CA ILE A 187 -26.70 -13.57 -5.44
C ILE A 187 -28.00 -14.33 -5.21
N GLU A 188 -28.83 -13.80 -4.31
CA GLU A 188 -30.25 -14.17 -4.31
C GLU A 188 -30.81 -13.76 -5.68
N ASP A 189 -31.41 -14.72 -6.37
CA ASP A 189 -32.17 -14.52 -7.59
C ASP A 189 -33.21 -13.41 -7.36
N LEU A 190 -32.89 -12.18 -7.74
CA LEU A 190 -33.85 -11.07 -7.80
C LEU A 190 -34.68 -11.23 -9.09
N ASP A 191 -35.50 -12.28 -9.10
CA ASP A 191 -36.73 -12.32 -9.87
C ASP A 191 -37.73 -11.39 -9.15
N ASP A 192 -37.67 -10.09 -9.42
CA ASP A 192 -38.70 -9.15 -8.99
C ASP A 192 -39.38 -8.55 -10.22
N ASP A 193 -40.26 -9.38 -10.80
CA ASP A 193 -41.33 -8.98 -11.70
C ASP A 193 -42.31 -8.08 -10.93
N GLU A 194 -42.07 -6.77 -10.84
CA GLU A 194 -43.13 -5.82 -10.47
C GLU A 194 -43.28 -4.72 -11.53
N ASP A 195 -44.23 -4.98 -12.44
CA ASP A 195 -44.94 -3.98 -13.25
C ASP A 195 -45.52 -2.89 -12.33
N TYR A 196 -44.93 -1.68 -12.34
CA TYR A 196 -45.62 -0.46 -11.92
C TYR A 196 -45.68 0.54 -13.07
N ASP A 197 -46.75 0.37 -13.84
CA ASP A 197 -47.46 1.44 -14.52
C ASP A 197 -48.15 2.30 -13.45
N ASP A 198 -47.72 3.54 -13.29
CA ASP A 198 -48.65 4.64 -13.01
C ASP A 198 -47.96 5.95 -13.38
N GLY A 199 -48.39 6.53 -14.50
CA GLY A 199 -48.14 7.94 -14.75
C GLY A 199 -48.86 8.79 -13.72
N ASP A 200 -48.27 9.90 -13.33
CA ASP A 200 -49.06 11.12 -13.21
C ASP A 200 -48.18 12.33 -13.43
N ASP A 201 -48.76 13.23 -14.19
CA ASP A 201 -48.30 14.56 -14.54
C ASP A 201 -48.34 15.46 -13.29
N GLY A 202 -47.52 16.50 -13.23
CA GLY A 202 -47.89 17.65 -12.41
C GLY A 202 -46.77 18.41 -11.72
N ASP A 203 -46.68 19.66 -12.16
CA ASP A 203 -46.32 20.87 -11.43
C ASP A 203 -44.81 21.14 -11.29
N ASP A 204 -44.26 22.05 -12.09
CA ASP A 204 -44.46 23.52 -12.09
C ASP A 204 -43.81 24.21 -10.89
N ASP A 205 -43.08 25.25 -11.27
CA ASP A 205 -42.80 26.49 -10.55
C ASP A 205 -41.66 26.52 -9.52
N ASP A 206 -40.71 27.39 -9.89
CA ASP A 206 -40.20 28.50 -9.08
C ASP A 206 -39.44 28.15 -7.79
N ASP A 207 -38.14 28.42 -7.81
CA ASP A 207 -37.67 29.58 -7.06
C ASP A 207 -36.33 30.06 -7.61
N ASP A 208 -36.43 31.27 -8.19
CA ASP A 208 -35.38 32.24 -8.40
C ASP A 208 -34.58 32.53 -7.11
N ASP A 209 -33.45 33.20 -7.34
CA ASP A 209 -32.89 34.22 -6.48
C ASP A 209 -32.06 33.79 -5.23
N ASP A 210 -30.78 34.16 -5.33
CA ASP A 210 -30.15 35.18 -4.47
C ASP A 210 -28.85 34.79 -3.75
N ASP A 211 -27.95 35.77 -3.87
CA ASP A 211 -26.91 36.21 -2.94
C ASP A 211 -25.52 35.56 -2.99
N ASP A 212 -24.66 36.22 -3.79
CA ASP A 212 -23.56 37.06 -3.29
C ASP A 212 -23.14 36.86 -1.81
N ASP A 213 -21.86 36.59 -1.59
CA ASP A 213 -21.00 37.23 -0.57
C ASP A 213 -19.60 36.58 -0.70
N ASP A 214 -18.63 37.26 -1.33
CA ASP A 214 -17.66 38.10 -0.62
C ASP A 214 -17.17 37.46 0.69
N ASP A 215 -15.92 36.99 0.71
CA ASP A 215 -14.95 37.60 1.62
C ASP A 215 -13.53 37.09 1.36
N ASP A 216 -12.71 38.06 1.00
CA ASP A 216 -11.28 38.10 1.20
C ASP A 216 -10.91 37.71 2.64
N ASP A 217 -9.90 36.86 2.82
CA ASP A 217 -8.95 37.07 3.91
C ASP A 217 -7.60 36.42 3.61
N VAL A 218 -6.75 37.28 3.05
CA VAL A 218 -5.29 37.18 3.09
C VAL A 218 -4.84 37.25 4.54
N VAL A 219 -4.31 36.15 5.06
CA VAL A 219 -3.47 36.17 6.26
C VAL A 219 -2.03 35.85 5.86
N ASP A 220 -1.30 36.91 5.52
CA ASP A 220 0.15 36.96 5.71
C ASP A 220 0.41 36.78 7.21
N VAL A 221 1.03 35.66 7.57
CA VAL A 221 1.62 35.48 8.91
C VAL A 221 3.11 35.32 8.72
N ASP A 222 3.77 36.44 8.95
CA ASP A 222 5.19 36.61 9.24
C ASP A 222 5.66 35.72 10.39
N ASP A 223 6.99 35.59 10.47
CA ASP A 223 7.78 35.41 11.69
C ASP A 223 7.64 34.06 12.43
N ASP A 224 8.71 33.26 12.35
CA ASP A 224 9.71 33.36 13.41
C ASP A 224 10.98 32.60 13.01
N GLU A 225 12.04 33.40 12.90
CA GLU A 225 13.43 33.00 13.04
C GLU A 225 13.61 32.34 14.42
N ASP A 226 14.22 31.17 14.49
CA ASP A 226 14.97 30.77 15.68
C ASP A 226 16.13 29.85 15.28
N ASP A 227 17.31 30.47 15.36
CA ASP A 227 18.63 29.90 15.45
C ASP A 227 18.68 28.72 16.45
N ASP A 228 19.38 27.63 16.10
CA ASP A 228 20.18 26.93 17.11
C ASP A 228 21.37 26.20 16.44
N ASP A 229 22.47 26.93 16.35
CA ASP A 229 23.79 26.48 15.92
C ASP A 229 24.44 25.66 17.05
N GLY A 230 24.03 24.40 17.20
CA GLY A 230 24.62 23.46 18.15
C GLY A 230 25.91 22.82 17.62
N GLU A 231 27.02 23.58 17.58
CA GLU A 231 28.37 23.02 17.44
C GLU A 231 28.70 22.16 18.68
N GLY A 232 28.73 20.85 18.49
CA GLY A 232 29.20 19.87 19.46
C GLY A 232 30.42 19.12 18.91
N ASP A 233 31.60 19.71 19.11
CA ASP A 233 32.87 18.96 19.16
C ASP A 233 32.78 17.94 20.30
N ASP A 234 33.01 16.65 20.02
CA ASP A 234 33.52 15.76 21.06
C ASP A 234 34.50 14.74 20.49
N ASP A 235 35.61 14.69 21.19
CA ASP A 235 36.90 14.15 20.82
C ASP A 235 37.04 12.79 21.51
N GLY A 236 37.13 11.69 20.77
CA GLY A 236 36.87 10.37 21.38
C GLY A 236 37.70 9.19 20.90
N GLU A 237 39.02 9.34 20.98
CA GLU A 237 40.01 8.28 21.27
C GLU A 237 40.18 7.06 20.32
N ASP A 238 41.31 7.15 19.61
CA ASP A 238 42.25 6.11 19.22
C ASP A 238 42.41 4.97 20.25
N MET A 239 42.22 3.71 19.83
CA MET A 239 42.82 2.57 20.53
C MET A 239 43.24 1.44 19.56
N HIS A 240 44.49 1.55 19.12
CA HIS A 240 45.34 0.43 18.73
C HIS A 240 45.32 -0.72 19.76
N VAL A 241 45.00 -1.96 19.33
CA VAL A 241 45.72 -3.16 19.80
C VAL A 241 45.79 -4.20 18.67
N ALA A 242 46.99 -4.37 18.12
CA ALA A 242 47.39 -5.56 17.41
C ALA A 242 47.83 -6.64 18.42
N GLY A 243 47.34 -7.87 18.26
CA GLY A 243 47.78 -9.04 19.03
C GLY A 243 48.01 -10.22 18.11
N HIS A 244 49.28 -10.62 18.01
CA HIS A 244 49.77 -11.85 17.36
C HIS A 244 49.25 -13.13 18.00
#